data_AF-A0A075HZ00-F1
#
_entry.id   AF-A0A075HZ00-F1
#
_cell.length_a   1.000
_cell.length_b   1.000
_cell.length_c   1.000
_cell.angle_alpha   90.00
_cell.angle_beta   90.00
_cell.angle_gamma   90.00
#
_symmetry.space_group_name_H-M   'P 1'
#
loop_
_entity.id
_entity.type
_entity.pdbx_description
1 polymer ?
#
loop_
_entity_poly.entity_id
_entity_poly.type
_entity_poly.pdbx_seq_one_letter_code
_entity_poly.pdbx_strand_id
1 'polypeptide(L)' 'MKTKAIKYKQRTINVWNEVAPFYHNRWAKNEIGPFSVTNVLIKSARIRSGYTVLDLACGTGLVTKKF' A
#
# COMPACT_ATOMS: atom_id res chain seq x y z
N MET A 1 3.44 22.51 22.65
CA MET A 1 2.13 21.92 22.28
C MET A 1 2.22 21.32 20.87
N LYS A 2 1.81 20.06 20.64
CA LYS A 2 1.90 19.46 19.28
C LYS A 2 0.95 20.15 18.30
N THR A 3 1.44 20.44 17.09
CA THR A 3 0.63 21.06 16.02
C THR A 3 -0.49 20.14 15.56
N LYS A 4 -1.54 20.70 14.94
CA LYS A 4 -2.65 19.92 14.35
C LYS A 4 -2.15 18.87 13.35
N ALA A 5 -1.14 19.22 12.54
CA ALA A 5 -0.52 18.31 11.57
C ALA A 5 0.17 17.11 12.24
N ILE A 6 0.93 17.35 13.31
CA ILE A 6 1.60 16.27 14.06
C ILE A 6 0.57 15.32 14.69
N LYS A 7 -0.50 15.87 15.29
CA LYS A 7 -1.58 15.07 15.89
C LYS A 7 -2.32 14.23 14.84
N TYR A 8 -2.59 14.81 13.66
CA TYR A 8 -3.20 14.10 12.55
C TYR A 8 -2.34 12.91 12.11
N LYS A 9 -1.03 13.11 11.89
CA LYS A 9 -0.12 12.02 11.49
C LYS A 9 -0.04 10.91 12.54
N GLN A 10 0.03 11.26 13.83
CA GLN A 10 0.02 10.28 14.92
C GLN A 10 -1.26 9.46 14.95
N ARG A 11 -2.42 10.08 14.74
CA ARG A 11 -3.70 9.36 14.66
C ARG A 11 -3.72 8.37 13.49
N THR A 12 -3.27 8.80 12.30
CA THR A 12 -3.22 7.91 11.13
C THR A 12 -2.30 6.71 11.35
N ILE A 13 -1.14 6.91 12.00
CA ILE A 13 -0.23 5.82 12.36
C ILE A 13 -0.91 4.83 13.31
N ASN A 14 -1.57 5.32 14.35
CA ASN A 14 -2.25 4.46 15.33
C ASN A 14 -3.37 3.63 14.68
N VAL A 15 -4.17 4.24 13.80
CA VAL A 15 -5.21 3.52 13.04
C VAL A 15 -4.58 2.42 12.19
N TRP A 16 -3.47 2.68 11.51
CA TRP A 16 -2.80 1.66 10.71
C TRP A 16 -2.22 0.52 11.57
N ASN A 17 -1.68 0.82 12.75
CA ASN A 17 -1.22 -0.21 13.68
C ASN A 17 -2.36 -1.17 14.09
N GLU A 18 -3.58 -0.66 14.25
CA GLU A 18 -4.76 -1.47 14.60
C GLU A 18 -5.31 -2.27 13.41
N VAL A 19 -5.31 -1.68 12.20
CA VAL A 19 -5.99 -2.27 11.03
C VAL A 19 -5.07 -3.19 10.21
N ALA A 20 -3.76 -2.96 10.22
CA ALA A 20 -2.79 -3.70 9.40
C ALA A 20 -2.86 -5.23 9.55
N PRO A 21 -3.06 -5.82 10.75
CA PRO A 21 -3.17 -7.29 10.90
C PRO A 21 -4.32 -7.90 10.08
N PHE A 22 -5.38 -7.13 9.83
CA PHE A 22 -6.55 -7.59 9.07
C PHE A 22 -6.43 -7.30 7.57
N TYR A 23 -5.36 -6.63 7.14
CA TYR A 23 -5.18 -6.16 5.77
C TYR A 23 -5.36 -7.29 4.75
N HIS A 24 -4.66 -8.40 4.99
CA HIS A 24 -4.63 -9.56 4.13
C HIS A 24 -6.01 -10.19 3.91
N ASN A 25 -6.74 -10.40 5.00
CA ASN A 25 -8.01 -11.13 4.96
C ASN A 25 -9.15 -10.30 4.38
N ARG A 26 -9.10 -8.98 4.56
CA ARG A 26 -10.19 -8.07 4.19
C ARG A 26 -9.98 -7.39 2.84
N TRP A 27 -8.74 -7.05 2.47
CA TRP A 27 -8.45 -6.20 1.31
C TRP A 27 -7.37 -6.73 0.37
N ALA A 28 -6.57 -7.75 0.69
CA ALA A 28 -5.56 -8.26 -0.24
C ALA A 28 -6.11 -9.35 -1.17
N LYS A 29 -7.20 -9.05 -1.90
CA LYS A 29 -7.86 -9.99 -2.83
C LYS A 29 -7.68 -9.55 -4.28
N ASN A 30 -7.93 -10.46 -5.24
CA ASN A 30 -7.79 -10.15 -6.66
C ASN A 30 -8.87 -9.17 -7.15
N GLU A 31 -10.08 -9.28 -6.61
CA GLU A 31 -11.27 -8.54 -7.02
C GLU A 31 -11.41 -7.23 -6.24
N ILE A 32 -11.02 -7.24 -4.97
CA ILE A 32 -11.12 -6.10 -4.04
C ILE A 32 -9.76 -5.99 -3.37
N GLY A 33 -8.88 -5.15 -3.91
CA GLY A 33 -7.54 -5.05 -3.36
C GLY A 33 -6.47 -4.41 -4.23
N PRO A 34 -5.21 -4.49 -3.79
CA PRO A 34 -4.12 -3.77 -4.41
C PRO A 34 -3.78 -4.31 -5.80
N PHE A 35 -4.02 -5.60 -6.08
CA PHE A 35 -3.50 -6.24 -7.30
C PHE A 35 -4.17 -5.75 -8.59
N SER A 36 -5.48 -5.53 -8.58
CA SER A 36 -6.19 -4.99 -9.75
C SER A 36 -5.77 -3.55 -10.03
N VAL A 37 -5.65 -2.73 -8.99
CA VAL A 37 -5.20 -1.34 -9.09
C VAL A 37 -3.73 -1.25 -9.52
N THR A 38 -2.84 -2.07 -8.97
CA THR A 38 -1.43 -2.12 -9.38
C THR A 38 -1.27 -2.49 -10.85
N ASN A 39 -2.06 -3.44 -11.35
CA ASN A 39 -2.06 -3.77 -12.78
C ASN A 39 -2.41 -2.56 -13.67
N VAL A 40 -3.42 -1.78 -13.27
CA VAL A 40 -3.78 -0.55 -13.97
C VAL A 40 -2.63 0.46 -13.90
N LEU A 41 -2.03 0.64 -12.72
CA LEU A 41 -0.92 1.57 -12.52
C LEU A 41 0.30 1.22 -13.38
N ILE A 42 0.71 -0.06 -13.42
CA ILE A 42 1.83 -0.54 -14.24
C ILE A 42 1.58 -0.21 -15.72
N LYS A 43 0.37 -0.47 -16.21
CA LYS A 43 -0.02 -0.17 -17.60
C LYS A 43 -0.01 1.33 -17.87
N SER A 44 -0.60 2.14 -17.01
CA SER A 44 -0.68 3.60 -17.17
C SER A 44 0.69 4.27 -17.09
N ALA A 45 1.55 3.82 -16.16
CA ALA A 45 2.92 4.31 -16.00
C ALA A 45 3.90 3.70 -17.02
N ARG A 46 3.44 2.77 -17.87
CA ARG A 46 4.24 2.06 -18.89
C ARG A 46 5.49 1.41 -18.31
N ILE A 47 5.39 0.88 -17.09
CA ILE A 47 6.47 0.12 -16.46
C ILE A 47 6.67 -1.20 -17.23
N ARG A 48 7.92 -1.58 -17.44
CA ARG A 48 8.31 -2.76 -18.23
C ARG A 48 9.26 -3.65 -17.45
N SER A 49 9.37 -4.91 -17.87
CA SER A 49 10.38 -5.82 -17.34
C SER A 49 11.79 -5.21 -17.47
N GLY A 50 12.63 -5.45 -16.46
CA GLY A 50 13.98 -4.88 -16.36
C GLY A 50 14.06 -3.51 -15.71
N TYR A 51 12.93 -2.85 -15.42
CA TYR A 51 12.94 -1.58 -14.67
C TYR A 51 13.16 -1.85 -13.19
N THR A 52 13.89 -0.96 -12.52
CA THR A 52 14.00 -0.96 -11.05
C THR A 52 12.86 -0.14 -10.46
N VAL A 53 12.10 -0.73 -9.54
CA VAL A 53 10.92 -0.11 -8.92
C VAL A 53 11.10 -0.06 -7.40
N LEU A 54 10.74 1.07 -6.79
CA LEU A 54 10.72 1.25 -5.34
C LEU A 54 9.27 1.29 -4.86
N ASP A 55 8.87 0.27 -4.10
CA ASP A 55 7.54 0.20 -3.46
C ASP A 55 7.58 0.85 -2.08
N LEU A 56 7.19 2.12 -2.02
CA LEU A 56 7.17 2.91 -0.78
C LEU A 56 5.96 2.57 0.07
N ALA A 57 6.18 2.39 1.37
CA ALA A 57 5.14 1.99 2.34
C ALA A 57 4.42 0.68 1.92
N CYS A 58 5.17 -0.28 1.39
CA CYS A 58 4.69 -1.55 0.84
C CYS A 58 3.97 -2.47 1.86
N GLY A 59 3.90 -2.07 3.14
CA GLY A 59 3.33 -2.86 4.22
C GLY A 59 4.06 -4.19 4.34
N THR A 60 3.36 -5.29 4.07
CA THR A 60 3.91 -6.65 4.09
C THR A 60 4.60 -7.07 2.79
N GLY A 61 4.67 -6.18 1.80
CA GLY A 61 5.35 -6.40 0.52
C GLY A 61 4.61 -7.32 -0.43
N LEU A 62 3.30 -7.55 -0.24
CA LEU A 62 2.56 -8.48 -1.09
C LEU A 62 2.50 -8.09 -2.56
N VAL A 63 2.39 -6.79 -2.84
CA VAL A 63 2.36 -6.28 -4.21
C VAL A 63 3.71 -6.55 -4.86
N THR A 64 4.80 -6.15 -4.21
CA THR A 64 6.17 -6.41 -4.68
C THR A 64 6.48 -7.89 -4.88
N LYS A 65 5.91 -8.79 -4.07
CA LYS A 65 6.10 -10.24 -4.25
C LYS A 65 5.35 -10.82 -5.44
N LYS A 66 4.27 -10.16 -5.87
CA LYS A 66 3.40 -10.66 -6.94
C LYS A 66 3.80 -10.16 -8.33
N PHE A 67 4.41 -8.97 -8.41
CA PHE A 67 4.76 -8.27 -9.66
C PHE A 67 6.27 -8.13 -9.80
#